data_AF-A0A2M6WQ89-F1
#
_entry.id   AF-A0A2M6WQ89-F1
#
_cell.length_a   1.000
_cell.length_b   1.000
_cell.length_c   1.000
_cell.angle_alpha   90.00
_cell.angle_beta   90.00
_cell.angle_gamma   90.00
#
_symmetry.space_group_name_H-M   'P 1'
#
loop_
_entity.id
_entity.type
_entity.pdbx_description
1 polymer ?
#
loop_
_entity_poly.entity_id
_entity_poly.type
_entity_poly.pdbx_seq_one_letter_code
_entity_poly.pdbx_strand_id
1 'polypeptide(L)' 'LTWQSVYSELFFIKKYWPDFEEGDVDIILKEYSERKRRFGGN' A
#
# COMPACT_ATOMS: atom_id res chain seq x y z
N LEU A 1 8.29 -14.27 -0.03
CA LEU A 1 7.16 -14.87 -0.79
C LEU A 1 7.02 -14.13 -2.13
N THR A 2 7.92 -14.41 -3.06
CA THR A 2 8.06 -13.68 -4.34
C THR A 2 6.82 -13.78 -5.22
N TRP A 3 6.11 -14.91 -5.15
CA TRP A 3 4.86 -15.13 -5.88
C TRP A 3 3.66 -14.38 -5.28
N GLN A 4 3.64 -14.15 -3.96
CA GLN A 4 2.51 -13.48 -3.31
C GLN A 4 2.48 -11.98 -3.56
N SER A 5 3.61 -11.37 -3.89
CA SER A 5 3.70 -9.92 -4.15
C SER A 5 3.42 -9.53 -5.59
N VAL A 6 3.16 -10.47 -6.50
CA VAL A 6 3.02 -10.21 -7.95
C VAL A 6 1.87 -9.25 -8.27
N TYR A 7 0.83 -9.22 -7.44
CA TYR A 7 -0.33 -8.31 -7.58
C TYR A 7 -0.54 -7.41 -6.37
N SER A 8 0.43 -7.36 -5.45
CA SER A 8 0.36 -6.50 -4.27
C SER A 8 0.67 -5.07 -4.66
N GLU A 9 -0.07 -4.12 -4.11
CA GLU A 9 0.29 -2.71 -4.24
C GLU A 9 1.40 -2.40 -3.25
N LEU A 10 2.50 -1.86 -3.75
CA LEU A 10 3.62 -1.42 -2.93
C LEU A 10 3.43 0.06 -2.61
N PHE A 11 3.35 0.38 -1.32
CA PHE A 11 3.29 1.74 -0.83
C PHE A 11 4.65 2.15 -0.27
N PHE A 12 5.18 3.30 -0.71
CA PHE A 12 6.47 3.82 -0.26
C PHE A 12 6.26 5.15 0.45
N ILE A 13 6.36 5.13 1.78
CA ILE A 13 6.29 6.32 2.61
C ILE A 13 7.67 7.00 2.70
N LYS A 14 7.70 8.33 2.61
CA LYS A 14 8.92 9.14 2.86
C LYS A 14 9.08 9.45 4.35
N LYS A 15 9.02 8.41 5.18
CA LYS A 15 9.28 8.49 6.62
C LYS A 15 10.27 7.39 7.00
N TYR A 16 11.10 7.67 8.00
CA TYR A 16 11.96 6.64 8.57
C TYR A 16 11.14 5.72 9.47
N TRP A 17 11.58 4.46 9.58
CA TRP A 17 10.92 3.46 10.42
C TRP A 17 10.64 3.90 11.87
N PRO A 18 11.52 4.66 12.56
CA PRO A 18 11.26 5.12 13.92
C PRO A 18 10.15 6.18 14.02
N ASP A 19 9.87 6.89 12.93
CA ASP A 19 8.87 7.95 12.85
C ASP A 19 7.51 7.44 12.32
N PHE A 20 7.39 6.12 12.15
CA PHE A 20 6.17 5.47 11.67
C PHE A 20 5.18 5.33 12.81
N GLU A 21 4.06 6.04 12.72
CA GLU A 21 3.00 6.05 13.73
C GLU A 21 1.74 5.36 13.21
N GLU A 22 0.82 5.01 14.12
CA GLU A 22 -0.45 4.35 13.78
C GLU A 22 -1.29 5.18 12.78
N GLY A 23 -1.26 6.50 12.90
CA GLY A 23 -1.94 7.39 11.95
C GLY A 23 -1.41 7.30 10.52
N ASP A 24 -0.15 6.89 10.31
CA ASP A 24 0.39 6.63 8.98
C ASP A 24 -0.24 5.38 8.36
N VAL A 25 -0.55 4.36 9.17
CA VAL A 25 -1.25 3.14 8.71
C VAL A 25 -2.63 3.49 8.19
N ASP A 26 -3.37 4.35 8.89
CA ASP A 26 -4.72 4.78 8.48
C ASP A 26 -4.69 5.55 7.15
N ILE A 27 -3.69 6.40 6.95
CA ILE A 27 -3.49 7.13 5.69
C ILE A 27 -3.18 6.15 4.56
N ILE A 28 -2.30 5.18 4.81
CA ILE A 28 -1.92 4.15 3.83
C ILE A 28 -3.13 3.29 3.46
N LEU A 29 -3.95 2.88 4.43
CA LEU A 29 -5.16 2.08 4.20
C LEU A 29 -6.20 2.87 3.41
N LYS A 30 -6.38 4.16 3.73
CA LYS A 30 -7.29 5.03 2.99
C LYS A 30 -6.86 5.15 1.53
N GLU A 31 -5.58 5.44 1.29
CA GLU A 31 -5.02 5.54 -0.06
C GLU A 31 -5.10 4.21 -0.82
N TYR A 32 -4.83 3.09 -0.14
CA TYR A 32 -5.00 1.75 -0.70
C TYR A 32 -6.46 1.47 -1.11
N SER A 33 -7.43 1.91 -0.32
CA SER A 33 -8.85 1.72 -0.63
C SER A 33 -9.34 2.59 -1.80
N GLU A 34 -8.75 3.77 -1.98
CA GLU A 34 -9.09 4.70 -3.07
C GLU A 34 -8.50 4.25 -4.42
N ARG A 35 -7.43 3.44 -4.39
CA ARG A 35 -6.82 2.88 -5.60
C ARG A 35 -7.71 1.81 -6.23
N LYS A 36 -8.24 2.13 -7.42
CA LYS A 36 -8.99 1.17 -8.25
C LYS A 36 -8.06 0.09 -8.81
N ARG A 37 -8.04 -1.07 -8.16
CA ARG A 37 -7.39 -2.28 -8.68
C ARG A 37 -8.05 -2.73 -9.99
N ARG A 38 -7.41 -2.46 -11.13
CA ARG A 38 -7.79 -3.08 -12.41
C ARG A 38 -7.18 -4.47 -12.44
N PHE A 39 -7.95 -5.48 -12.01
CA PHE A 39 -7.61 -6.90 -12.14
C PHE A 39 -7.69 -7.37 -13.61
N GLY A 40 -6.89 -6.77 -14.49
CA GLY A 40 -6.83 -7.16 -15.92
C GLY A 40 -8.14 -6.98 -16.68
N GLY A 41 -8.95 -5.97 -16.34
CA GLY A 41 -10.23 -5.70 -17.00
C GLY A 41 -10.10 -4.89 -18.30
N ASN A 42 -10.26 -5.63 -19.40
CA ASN A 42 -10.27 -5.30 -20.84
C ASN A 42 -8.97 -4.74 -21.46
#